data_AF-E4YRQ1-F1
#
_entry.id   AF-E4YRQ1-F1
#
_cell.length_a   1.000
_cell.length_b   1.000
_cell.length_c   1.000
_cell.angle_alpha   90.00
_cell.angle_beta   90.00
_cell.angle_gamma   90.00
#
_symmetry.space_group_name_H-M   'P 1'
#
loop_
_entity.id
_entity.type
_entity.pdbx_description
1 polymer ?
#
loop_
_entity_poly.entity_id
_entity_poly.type
_entity_poly.pdbx_seq_one_letter_code
_entity_poly.pdbx_strand_id
1 'polypeptide(L)'
;MRQVGANRGAICAYPRQLESLIRLSEAHAKVRLSDVVDKLDVEEAMRLYREALKQSIMDPKTGAIDISILTTGISAHARAQQAEHKNALKIVIEREVKGQTVKAIELLSIWRRFTDEAVTTQQFDLAVQEPF
;
A
#
# COMPACT_ATOMS: atom_id res chain seq x y z
N MET A 1 6.18 17.15 8.12
CA MET A 1 5.22 16.04 7.88
C MET A 1 4.61 16.06 6.48
N ARG A 2 4.15 17.20 5.93
CA ARG A 2 3.56 17.25 4.56
C ARG A 2 4.52 16.99 3.39
N GLN A 3 5.81 17.34 3.53
CA GLN A 3 6.76 17.26 2.43
C GLN A 3 7.27 15.84 2.12
N VAL A 4 7.07 14.88 3.02
CA VAL A 4 7.58 13.50 2.87
C VAL A 4 6.66 12.64 1.97
N GLY A 5 5.43 13.08 1.70
CA GLY A 5 4.45 12.33 0.91
C GLY A 5 4.36 12.70 -0.56
N ALA A 6 5.03 13.78 -0.99
CA ALA A 6 4.84 14.34 -2.32
C ALA A 6 5.35 13.43 -3.46
N ASN A 7 6.22 12.45 -3.18
CA ASN A 7 6.98 11.81 -4.26
C ASN A 7 6.65 10.36 -4.61
N ARG A 8 5.83 9.60 -3.86
CA ARG A 8 5.51 8.20 -4.23
C ARG A 8 4.23 7.67 -3.58
N GLY A 9 3.06 8.21 -3.91
CA GLY A 9 1.77 7.63 -3.48
C GLY A 9 1.66 7.35 -1.96
N ALA A 10 2.50 8.00 -1.16
CA ALA A 10 2.62 7.77 0.27
C ALA A 10 1.65 8.75 0.91
N ILE A 11 0.49 8.20 1.29
CA ILE A 11 -0.61 8.97 1.84
C ILE A 11 -0.18 9.45 3.23
N CYS A 12 0.42 10.64 3.27
CA CYS A 12 0.97 11.22 4.48
C CYS A 12 -0.13 11.90 5.31
N ALA A 13 -0.26 11.43 6.55
CA ALA A 13 -1.02 12.02 7.65
C ALA A 13 -2.51 12.20 7.37
N TYR A 14 -3.29 11.15 7.63
CA TYR A 14 -4.74 11.26 7.64
C TYR A 14 -5.19 12.12 8.84
N PRO A 15 -6.24 12.95 8.70
CA PRO A 15 -6.81 13.74 9.80
C PRO A 15 -7.08 12.92 11.09
N ARG A 16 -7.49 11.65 10.94
CA ARG A 16 -7.68 10.72 12.07
C ARG A 16 -6.39 10.43 12.85
N GLN A 17 -5.24 10.36 12.18
CA GLN A 17 -3.96 10.11 12.85
C GLN A 17 -3.56 11.32 13.71
N LEU A 18 -3.84 12.53 13.22
CA LEU A 18 -3.64 13.74 14.00
C LEU A 18 -4.53 13.76 15.25
N GLU A 19 -5.81 13.42 15.10
CA GLU A 19 -6.74 13.35 16.22
C GLU A 19 -6.33 12.29 17.27
N SER A 20 -5.87 11.11 16.82
CA SER A 20 -5.34 10.08 17.72
C SER A 20 -4.09 10.55 18.48
N LEU A 21 -3.18 11.27 17.82
CA LEU A 21 -1.99 11.84 18.47
C LEU A 21 -2.37 12.90 19.50
N ILE A 22 -3.33 13.77 19.20
CA ILE A 22 -3.85 14.77 20.16
C ILE A 22 -4.41 14.06 21.40
N ARG A 23 -5.26 13.04 21.20
CA ARG A 23 -5.84 12.26 22.31
C ARG A 23 -4.78 11.57 23.18
N LEU A 24 -3.73 11.03 22.57
CA LEU A 24 -2.62 10.41 23.30
C LEU A 24 -1.83 11.44 24.12
N SER A 25 -1.56 12.62 23.55
CA SER A 25 -0.88 13.71 24.26
C SER A 25 -1.71 14.26 25.41
N GLU A 26 -3.02 14.44 25.23
CA GLU A 26 -3.93 14.83 26.31
C GLU A 26 -4.01 13.79 27.43
N ALA A 27 -4.05 12.50 27.06
CA ALA A 27 -4.03 11.42 28.04
C ALA A 27 -2.72 11.41 28.85
N HIS A 28 -1.58 11.63 28.19
CA HIS A 28 -0.29 11.71 28.87
C HIS A 28 -0.19 12.91 29.82
N ALA A 29 -0.71 14.07 29.43
CA ALA A 29 -0.83 15.24 30.30
C ALA A 29 -1.72 14.96 31.53
N LYS A 30 -2.85 14.28 31.35
CA LYS A 30 -3.76 13.89 32.44
C LYS A 30 -3.12 12.90 33.43
N VAL A 31 -2.30 11.97 32.97
CA VAL A 31 -1.57 11.03 33.85
C VAL A 31 -0.60 11.78 34.77
N ARG A 32 -0.01 12.88 34.29
CA ARG A 32 0.81 13.80 35.10
C ARG A 32 -0.03 14.71 36.03
N LEU A 33 -1.36 14.67 35.93
CA LEU A 33 -2.27 15.64 36.58
C LEU A 33 -2.02 17.08 36.11
N SER A 34 -1.71 17.24 34.82
CA SER A 34 -1.49 18.54 34.19
C SER A 34 -2.71 18.98 33.41
N ASP A 35 -3.15 20.22 33.63
CA ASP A 35 -4.29 20.83 32.90
C ASP A 35 -3.91 21.33 31.50
N VAL A 36 -2.61 21.36 31.19
CA VAL A 36 -2.07 21.86 29.91
C VAL A 36 -1.16 20.81 29.30
N VAL A 37 -1.31 20.61 28.00
CA VAL A 37 -0.43 19.72 27.21
C VAL A 37 0.89 20.42 26.96
N ASP A 38 1.99 19.76 27.33
CA ASP A 38 3.36 20.25 27.13
C ASP A 38 4.03 19.50 25.95
N LYS A 39 5.14 20.03 25.47
CA LYS A 39 5.93 19.45 24.37
C LYS A 39 6.32 18.00 24.64
N LEU A 40 6.63 17.68 25.90
CA LEU A 40 6.99 16.32 26.34
C LEU A 40 5.87 15.31 26.07
N ASP A 41 4.61 15.71 26.16
CA ASP A 41 3.45 14.83 25.90
C ASP A 41 3.30 14.47 24.44
N VAL A 42 3.59 15.44 23.57
CA VAL A 42 3.57 15.26 22.12
C VAL A 42 4.75 14.41 21.68
N GLU A 43 5.93 14.65 22.27
CA GLU A 43 7.13 13.85 21.99
C GLU A 43 6.92 12.38 22.38
N GLU A 44 6.33 12.12 23.55
CA GLU A 44 6.06 10.76 24.01
C GLU A 44 4.96 10.07 23.19
N ALA A 45 3.85 10.75 22.89
CA ALA A 45 2.82 10.22 22.00
C ALA A 45 3.38 9.88 20.61
N MET A 46 4.26 10.74 20.07
CA MET A 46 4.91 10.52 18.79
C MET A 46 5.92 9.35 18.85
N ARG A 47 6.60 9.16 19.98
CA ARG A 47 7.48 8.01 20.22
C ARG A 47 6.69 6.70 20.22
N LEU A 48 5.61 6.63 21.01
CA LEU A 48 4.72 5.47 21.06
C LEU A 48 4.13 5.13 19.69
N TYR A 49 3.67 6.14 18.97
CA TYR A 49 3.15 5.97 17.61
C TYR A 49 4.20 5.37 16.67
N ARG A 50 5.44 5.89 16.68
CA ARG A 50 6.52 5.35 15.82
C ARG A 50 6.87 3.91 16.15
N GLU A 51 6.92 3.54 17.44
CA GLU A 51 7.18 2.16 17.84
C GLU A 51 6.07 1.20 17.38
N ALA A 52 4.80 1.61 17.54
CA ALA A 52 3.67 0.83 17.04
C ALA A 52 3.67 0.68 15.51
N LEU A 53 4.06 1.73 14.79
CA LEU A 53 4.20 1.70 13.33
C LEU A 53 5.32 0.76 12.87
N LYS A 54 6.49 0.76 13.53
CA LYS A 54 7.61 -0.12 13.16
C LYS A 54 7.23 -1.59 13.15
N GLN A 55 6.40 -2.02 14.11
CA GLN A 55 5.97 -3.41 14.22
C GLN A 55 4.93 -3.82 13.18
N SER A 56 4.17 -2.87 12.64
CA SER A 56 2.95 -3.17 11.87
C SER A 56 3.06 -2.90 10.37
N ILE A 57 4.17 -2.30 9.91
CA ILE A 57 4.25 -1.65 8.58
C ILE A 57 5.41 -2.18 7.73
N MET A 58 6.18 -3.14 8.25
CA MET A 58 7.28 -3.73 7.51
C MET A 58 6.73 -4.71 6.48
N ASP A 59 6.97 -4.45 5.19
CA ASP A 59 6.66 -5.41 4.13
C ASP A 59 7.55 -6.67 4.31
N PRO A 60 6.97 -7.87 4.49
CA PRO A 60 7.73 -9.09 4.74
C PRO A 60 8.66 -9.48 3.58
N LYS A 61 8.41 -8.99 2.35
CA LYS A 61 9.27 -9.28 1.19
C LYS A 61 10.42 -8.29 1.03
N THR A 62 10.20 -7.00 1.31
CA THR A 62 11.17 -5.94 1.00
C THR A 62 11.84 -5.34 2.23
N GLY A 63 11.30 -5.56 3.43
CA GLY A 63 11.74 -4.90 4.67
C GLY A 63 11.46 -3.40 4.69
N ALA A 64 10.81 -2.85 3.65
CA ALA A 64 10.50 -1.43 3.56
C ALA A 64 9.28 -1.09 4.41
N ILE A 65 9.32 0.09 5.03
CA ILE A 65 8.20 0.63 5.80
C ILE A 65 7.19 1.22 4.81
N ASP A 66 6.02 0.60 4.67
CA ASP A 66 4.94 1.09 3.83
C ASP A 66 3.58 1.15 4.54
N ILE A 67 3.22 2.35 5.00
CA ILE A 67 1.98 2.60 5.75
C ILE A 67 0.71 2.30 4.97
N SER A 68 0.80 2.20 3.64
CA SER A 68 -0.36 1.86 2.80
C SER A 68 -0.84 0.43 3.06
N ILE A 69 0.03 -0.48 3.51
CA ILE A 69 -0.34 -1.86 3.89
C ILE A 69 -1.45 -1.87 4.94
N LEU A 70 -1.40 -0.97 5.93
CA LEU A 70 -2.42 -0.89 6.98
C LEU A 70 -3.82 -0.52 6.47
N THR A 71 -3.89 0.15 5.33
CA THR A 71 -5.16 0.64 4.77
C THR A 71 -5.69 -0.28 3.70
N THR A 72 -4.82 -0.69 2.77
CA THR A 72 -5.21 -1.49 1.60
C THR A 72 -4.95 -2.98 1.76
N GLY A 73 -4.23 -3.40 2.81
CA GLY A 73 -3.75 -4.79 2.96
C GLY A 73 -2.64 -5.18 1.96
N ILE A 74 -2.38 -4.34 0.96
CA ILE A 74 -1.45 -4.56 -0.14
C ILE A 74 -0.34 -3.52 -0.06
N SER A 75 0.93 -3.92 -0.23
CA SER A 75 2.07 -3.00 -0.27
C SER A 75 2.14 -2.24 -1.60
N ALA A 76 2.79 -1.09 -1.60
CA ALA A 76 3.06 -0.27 -2.77
C ALA A 76 3.86 -1.04 -3.82
N HIS A 77 4.77 -1.91 -3.39
CA HIS A 77 5.49 -2.80 -4.28
C HIS A 77 4.54 -3.80 -4.95
N ALA A 78 3.66 -4.44 -4.17
CA ALA A 78 2.66 -5.35 -4.71
C ALA A 78 1.68 -4.64 -5.66
N ARG A 79 1.26 -3.40 -5.36
CA ARG A 79 0.44 -2.58 -6.28
C ARG A 79 1.18 -2.24 -7.57
N ALA A 80 2.46 -1.86 -7.48
CA ALA A 80 3.26 -1.56 -8.67
C ALA A 80 3.41 -2.80 -9.57
N GLN A 81 3.67 -3.97 -8.95
CA GLN A 81 3.74 -5.24 -9.67
C GLN A 81 2.41 -5.62 -10.32
N GLN A 82 1.27 -5.40 -9.65
CA GLN A 82 -0.06 -5.60 -10.24
C GLN A 82 -0.30 -4.67 -11.43
N ALA A 83 0.07 -3.39 -11.32
CA ALA A 83 -0.06 -2.42 -12.41
C ALA A 83 0.81 -2.81 -13.62
N GLU A 84 2.02 -3.31 -13.39
CA GLU A 84 2.91 -3.81 -14.44
C GLU A 84 2.30 -5.02 -15.17
N HIS A 85 1.79 -6.01 -14.43
CA HIS A 85 1.09 -7.15 -15.01
C HIS A 85 -0.13 -6.74 -15.83
N LYS A 86 -0.92 -5.76 -15.34
CA LYS A 86 -2.08 -5.23 -16.05
C LYS A 86 -1.68 -4.56 -17.37
N ASN A 87 -0.62 -3.75 -17.36
CA ASN A 87 -0.11 -3.11 -18.56
C ASN A 87 0.41 -4.12 -19.57
N ALA A 88 1.16 -5.13 -19.11
CA ALA A 88 1.63 -6.22 -19.96
C ALA A 88 0.45 -6.98 -20.60
N LEU A 89 -0.57 -7.31 -19.80
CA LEU A 89 -1.77 -7.99 -20.29
C LEU A 89 -2.53 -7.15 -21.31
N LYS A 90 -2.66 -5.84 -21.10
CA LYS A 90 -3.29 -4.91 -22.05
C LYS A 90 -2.58 -4.93 -23.41
N ILE A 91 -1.25 -4.88 -23.42
CA ILE A 91 -0.45 -4.94 -24.65
C ILE A 91 -0.69 -6.26 -25.39
N VAL A 92 -0.74 -7.38 -24.66
CA VAL A 92 -1.01 -8.71 -25.23
C VAL A 92 -2.41 -8.78 -25.85
N ILE A 93 -3.43 -8.25 -25.16
CA ILE A 93 -4.80 -8.21 -25.68
C ILE A 93 -4.89 -7.34 -26.94
N GLU A 94 -4.31 -6.15 -26.93
CA GLU A 94 -4.32 -5.24 -28.09
C GLU A 94 -3.61 -5.86 -29.31
N ARG A 95 -2.54 -6.61 -29.09
CA ARG A 95 -1.73 -7.20 -30.17
C ARG A 95 -2.33 -8.48 -30.76
N GLU A 96 -2.74 -9.41 -29.90
CA GLU A 96 -3.10 -10.78 -30.30
C GLU A 96 -4.60 -10.98 -30.43
N VAL A 97 -5.40 -10.29 -29.61
CA VAL A 97 -6.84 -10.54 -29.52
C VAL A 97 -7.63 -9.67 -30.49
N LYS A 98 -7.17 -8.44 -30.78
CA LYS A 98 -7.74 -7.51 -31.80
C LYS A 98 -9.29 -7.47 -31.85
N GLY A 99 -9.95 -7.55 -30.69
CA GLY A 99 -11.42 -7.51 -30.57
C GLY A 99 -12.16 -8.85 -30.68
N GLN A 100 -11.46 -9.98 -30.73
CA GLN A 100 -12.06 -11.32 -30.66
C GLN A 100 -12.27 -11.77 -29.21
N THR A 101 -13.26 -12.63 -28.95
CA THR A 101 -13.43 -13.24 -27.63
C THR A 101 -12.49 -14.45 -27.53
N VAL A 102 -11.57 -14.43 -26.57
CA VAL A 102 -10.60 -15.52 -26.35
C VAL A 102 -10.87 -16.18 -25.01
N LYS A 103 -10.67 -17.50 -24.92
CA LYS A 103 -10.83 -18.22 -23.66
C LYS A 103 -9.74 -17.81 -22.67
N ALA A 104 -10.09 -17.67 -21.39
CA ALA A 104 -9.13 -17.28 -20.34
C ALA A 104 -7.87 -18.18 -20.30
N ILE A 105 -8.04 -19.49 -20.57
CA ILE A 105 -6.94 -20.47 -20.62
C ILE A 105 -5.99 -20.17 -21.79
N GLU A 106 -6.53 -19.81 -22.96
CA GLU A 106 -5.73 -19.46 -24.13
C GLU A 106 -4.99 -18.14 -23.89
N LEU A 107 -5.65 -17.13 -23.31
CA LEU A 107 -5.03 -15.87 -22.95
C LEU A 107 -3.89 -16.03 -21.93
N LEU A 108 -4.08 -16.87 -20.91
CA LEU A 108 -3.03 -17.21 -19.94
C LEU A 108 -1.83 -17.88 -20.63
N SER A 109 -2.07 -18.77 -21.59
CA SER A 109 -1.01 -19.44 -22.33
C SER A 109 -0.22 -18.47 -23.22
N ILE A 110 -0.90 -17.50 -23.83
CA ILE A 110 -0.27 -16.44 -24.63
C ILE A 110 0.56 -15.55 -23.71
N TRP A 111 -0.01 -15.10 -22.58
CA TRP A 111 0.70 -14.24 -21.66
C TRP A 111 1.96 -14.91 -21.07
N ARG A 112 1.89 -16.20 -20.71
CA ARG A 112 3.07 -16.98 -20.28
C ARG A 112 4.15 -17.12 -21.34
N ARG A 113 3.83 -16.98 -22.63
CA ARG A 113 4.83 -16.96 -23.71
C ARG A 113 5.49 -15.60 -23.89
N PHE A 114 4.80 -14.53 -23.48
CA PHE A 114 5.30 -13.15 -23.58
C PHE A 114 6.08 -12.70 -22.35
N THR A 115 5.94 -13.40 -21.23
CA THR A 115 6.62 -13.08 -19.96
C THR A 115 7.53 -14.23 -19.56
N ASP A 116 8.82 -13.96 -19.35
CA ASP A 116 9.81 -14.95 -18.88
C ASP A 116 9.60 -15.32 -17.39
N GLU A 117 8.83 -14.53 -16.65
CA GLU A 117 8.48 -14.82 -15.26
C GLU A 117 7.34 -15.83 -15.16
N ALA A 118 7.45 -16.74 -14.17
CA ALA A 118 6.43 -17.73 -13.88
C ALA A 118 5.17 -17.05 -13.32
N VAL A 119 4.23 -16.70 -14.20
CA VAL A 119 2.99 -16.09 -13.76
C VAL A 119 2.02 -17.13 -13.17
N THR A 120 1.64 -16.91 -11.91
CA THR A 120 0.64 -17.70 -11.20
C THR A 120 -0.78 -17.39 -11.67
N THR A 121 -1.68 -18.37 -11.56
CA THR A 121 -3.10 -18.20 -11.90
C THR A 121 -3.75 -17.07 -11.09
N GLN A 122 -3.35 -16.90 -9.83
CA GLN A 122 -3.85 -15.82 -8.97
C GLN A 122 -3.48 -14.43 -9.48
N GLN A 123 -2.25 -14.25 -10.00
CA GLN A 123 -1.83 -12.97 -10.58
C GLN A 123 -2.58 -12.63 -11.86
N PHE A 124 -2.90 -13.66 -12.67
CA PHE A 124 -3.74 -13.50 -13.86
C PHE A 124 -5.17 -13.10 -13.50
N ASP A 125 -5.80 -13.81 -12.56
CA ASP A 125 -7.18 -13.54 -12.16
C ASP A 125 -7.34 -12.12 -11.60
N LEU A 126 -6.37 -11.67 -10.78
CA LEU A 126 -6.35 -10.31 -10.26
C LEU A 126 -6.20 -9.26 -11.36
N ALA A 127 -5.37 -9.51 -12.38
CA ALA A 127 -5.17 -8.59 -13.50
C ALA A 127 -6.41 -8.49 -14.42
N VAL A 128 -7.23 -9.55 -14.49
CA VAL A 128 -8.44 -9.60 -15.33
C VAL A 128 -9.68 -9.04 -14.59
N GLN A 129 -9.75 -9.16 -13.26
CA GLN A 129 -10.91 -8.73 -12.47
C GLN A 129 -11.04 -7.21 -12.34
N GLU A 130 -9.94 -6.45 -12.40
CA GLU A 130 -10.02 -4.99 -12.37
C GLU A 130 -10.30 -4.41 -13.77
N PRO A 131 -11.36 -3.60 -13.95
CA PRO A 131 -11.67 -3.02 -15.26
C PRO A 131 -10.51 -2.17 -15.79
N PHE A 132 -10.24 -2.28 -17.09
CA PHE A 132 -9.22 -1.53 -17.83
C PHE A 132 -9.61 -0.06 -18.04
#